data_AF-A0A3A0W3G9-F1
#
_entry.id   AF-A0A3A0W3G9-F1
#
_cell.length_a   1.000
_cell.length_b   1.000
_cell.length_c   1.000
_cell.angle_alpha   90.00
_cell.angle_beta   90.00
_cell.angle_gamma   90.00
#
_symmetry.space_group_name_H-M   'P 1'
#
loop_
_entity.id
_entity.type
_entity.pdbx_description
1 polymer ?
#
loop_
_entity_poly.entity_id
_entity_poly.type
_entity_poly.pdbx_seq_one_letter_code
_entity_poly.pdbx_strand_id
1 'polypeptide(L)' 'MLESENYKLLQELSEEDLHEYYYWKHVEQGQEAKRWNDPYIEEKDYKFDEFENNYLKKK' A
#
# COMPACT_ATOMS: atom_id res chain seq x y z
N MET A 1 28.35 -10.22 22.87
CA MET A 1 26.98 -9.72 22.63
C MET A 1 26.60 -10.24 21.26
N LEU A 2 25.59 -11.11 21.17
CA LEU A 2 25.11 -11.63 19.89
C LEU A 2 24.29 -10.53 19.23
N GLU A 3 24.82 -9.94 18.17
CA GLU A 3 24.05 -9.13 17.23
C GLU A 3 22.95 -10.04 16.69
N SER A 4 21.69 -9.74 17.01
CA SER A 4 20.57 -10.54 16.51
C SER A 4 20.50 -10.35 14.99
N GLU A 5 20.76 -11.41 14.24
CA GLU A 5 20.48 -11.45 12.81
C GLU A 5 18.99 -11.16 12.61
N ASN A 6 18.67 -9.99 12.06
CA ASN A 6 17.31 -9.60 11.69
C ASN A 6 16.90 -10.39 10.45
N TYR A 7 16.39 -11.61 10.64
CA TYR A 7 15.76 -12.36 9.56
C TYR A 7 14.44 -11.67 9.21
N LYS A 8 14.34 -11.11 8.00
CA LYS A 8 13.06 -10.62 7.47
C LYS A 8 12.28 -11.83 6.94
N LEU A 9 11.23 -12.21 7.65
CA LEU A 9 10.29 -13.22 7.18
C LEU A 9 9.30 -12.56 6.21
N LEU A 10 9.30 -13.00 4.95
CA LEU A 10 8.25 -12.64 4.00
C LEU A 10 7.02 -13.49 4.28
N GLN A 11 5.86 -12.85 4.40
CA GLN A 11 4.59 -13.50 4.66
C GLN A 11 3.57 -13.08 3.60
N GLU A 12 2.47 -13.83 3.50
CA GLU A 12 1.33 -13.38 2.70
C GLU A 12 0.73 -12.12 3.33
N LEU A 13 0.22 -11.25 2.46
CA LEU A 13 -0.46 -10.04 2.85
C LEU A 13 -1.70 -10.36 3.71
N SER A 14 -1.79 -9.76 4.89
CA SER A 14 -2.98 -9.80 5.73
C SER A 14 -4.03 -8.75 5.29
N GLU A 15 -5.23 -8.85 5.84
CA GLU A 15 -6.28 -7.83 5.64
C GLU A 15 -5.85 -6.46 6.18
N GLU A 16 -5.14 -6.44 7.32
CA GLU A 16 -4.62 -5.20 7.93
C GLU A 16 -3.55 -4.56 7.05
N ASP A 17 -2.64 -5.36 6.47
CA ASP A 17 -1.64 -4.88 5.50
C ASP A 17 -2.32 -4.27 4.26
N LEU A 18 -3.44 -4.86 3.80
CA LEU A 18 -4.19 -4.35 2.66
C LEU A 18 -4.91 -3.03 2.98
N HIS A 19 -5.46 -2.92 4.20
CA HIS A 19 -6.04 -1.68 4.72
C HIS A 19 -5.01 -0.56 4.83
N GLU A 20 -3.85 -0.88 5.40
CA GLU A 20 -2.76 0.07 5.50
C GLU A 20 -2.32 0.51 4.10
N TYR A 21 -2.09 -0.43 3.19
CA TYR A 21 -1.72 -0.11 1.81
C TYR A 21 -2.76 0.78 1.11
N TYR A 22 -4.06 0.51 1.29
CA TYR A 22 -5.13 1.37 0.79
C TYR A 22 -5.06 2.78 1.38
N TYR A 23 -4.85 2.90 2.69
CA TYR A 23 -4.75 4.19 3.36
C TYR A 23 -3.61 5.04 2.78
N TRP A 24 -2.40 4.47 2.70
CA TRP A 24 -1.25 5.16 2.10
C TRP A 24 -1.55 5.57 0.65
N LYS A 25 -2.10 4.66 -0.16
CA LYS A 25 -2.30 4.90 -1.59
C LYS A 25 -3.38 5.96 -1.86
N HIS A 26 -4.53 5.88 -1.19
CA HIS A 26 -5.74 6.60 -1.57
C HIS A 26 -6.23 7.63 -0.53
N VAL A 27 -5.99 7.40 0.76
CA VAL A 27 -6.57 8.24 1.83
C VAL A 27 -5.58 9.29 2.32
N GLU A 28 -4.31 8.94 2.44
CA GLU A 28 -3.30 9.84 3.01
C GLU A 28 -3.05 11.04 2.08
N GLN A 29 -3.52 12.20 2.54
CA GLN A 29 -3.44 13.48 1.82
C GLN A 29 -2.01 14.05 1.79
N GLY A 30 -1.16 13.63 2.73
CA GLY A 30 0.17 14.17 2.96
C GLY A 30 1.30 13.44 2.22
N GLN A 31 1.01 12.60 1.22
CA GLN A 31 2.08 11.90 0.49
C GLN A 31 2.94 12.88 -0.30
N GLU A 32 3.99 13.41 0.33
CA GLU A 32 5.01 14.25 -0.28
C GLU A 32 5.62 13.57 -1.52
N ALA A 33 5.69 12.23 -1.53
CA ALA A 33 6.11 11.43 -2.68
C ALA A 33 5.21 11.58 -3.92
N LYS A 34 3.89 11.83 -3.76
CA LYS A 34 2.98 12.08 -4.90
C LYS A 34 3.35 13.36 -5.65
N ARG A 35 4.04 14.31 -5.00
CA ARG A 35 4.53 15.56 -5.63
C ARG A 35 5.71 15.34 -6.57
N TRP A 36 6.38 14.19 -6.45
CA TRP A 36 7.51 13.80 -7.29
C TRP A 36 7.10 12.92 -8.47
N ASN A 37 5.81 12.57 -8.59
CA ASN A 37 5.29 11.94 -9.80
C ASN A 37 5.09 13.01 -10.88
N ASP A 38 6.10 13.17 -11.74
CA ASP A 38 6.05 13.90 -13.03
C ASP A 38 4.77 13.55 -13.82
N PRO A 39 4.33 14.40 -14.77
CA PRO A 39 2.98 15.00 -14.77
C PRO A 39 1.89 14.17 -14.08
N TYR A 40 1.20 14.80 -13.12
CA TYR A 40 0.15 14.18 -12.32
C TYR A 40 -0.85 13.40 -13.18
N ILE A 41 -0.76 12.07 -13.11
CA ILE A 41 -1.77 11.17 -13.65
C ILE A 41 -2.90 11.16 -12.64
N GLU A 42 -4.11 11.55 -13.05
CA GLU A 42 -5.28 11.43 -12.21
C GLU A 42 -5.50 9.96 -11.85
N GLU A 43 -5.28 9.62 -10.58
CA GLU A 43 -5.64 8.32 -10.04
C GLU A 43 -7.14 8.30 -9.75
N LYS A 44 -7.81 7.19 -10.09
CA LYS A 44 -9.20 6.99 -9.70
C LYS A 44 -9.28 6.78 -8.19
N ASP A 45 -10.18 7.51 -7.55
CA ASP A 45 -10.57 7.22 -6.18
C ASP A 45 -11.37 5.92 -6.15
N TYR A 46 -10.91 4.96 -5.36
CA TYR A 46 -11.60 3.71 -5.08
C TYR A 46 -12.07 3.70 -3.63
N LYS A 47 -13.24 3.10 -3.38
CA LYS A 47 -13.58 2.63 -2.03
C LYS A 47 -12.72 1.42 -1.68
N PHE A 48 -12.50 1.17 -0.39
CA PHE A 48 -11.69 0.04 0.07
C PHE A 48 -12.17 -1.30 -0.53
N ASP A 49 -13.46 -1.59 -0.48
CA ASP A 49 -14.01 -2.85 -1.04
C ASP A 49 -13.71 -3.00 -2.54
N GLU A 50 -13.75 -1.91 -3.30
CA GLU A 50 -13.43 -1.93 -4.74
C GLU A 50 -11.94 -2.16 -4.97
N PHE A 51 -11.10 -1.55 -4.13
CA PHE A 51 -9.66 -1.72 -4.13
C PHE A 51 -9.27 -3.16 -3.78
N GLU A 52 -9.79 -3.72 -2.70
CA GLU A 52 -9.56 -5.09 -2.26
C GLU A 52 -9.96 -6.09 -3.34
N ASN A 53 -11.19 -5.96 -3.87
CA ASN A 53 -11.67 -6.84 -4.93
C ASN A 53 -10.78 -6.78 -6.19
N ASN A 54 -10.27 -5.60 -6.55
CA ASN A 54 -9.35 -5.46 -7.68
C ASN A 54 -7.98 -6.05 -7.39
N TYR A 55 -7.46 -5.88 -6.18
CA TYR A 55 -6.17 -6.44 -5.77
C TYR A 55 -6.21 -7.98 -5.78
N LEU A 56 -7.24 -8.57 -5.17
CA LEU A 56 -7.43 -10.03 -5.12
C LEU A 56 -7.68 -10.64 -6.50
N LYS A 57 -8.38 -9.95 -7.41
CA LYS A 57 -8.58 -10.41 -8.80
C LYS A 57 -7.33 -10.35 -9.68
N LYS A 58 -6.36 -9.51 -9.32
CA LYS A 58 -5.11 -9.31 -10.06
C LYS A 58 -3.94 -10.14 -9.52
N LYS A 59 -4.10 -10.79 -8.35
CA LYS A 59 -3.17 -11.81 -7.84
C LYS A 59 -3.18 -13.01 -8.78
#